data_AF-A0A269W9X9-F1
#
_entry.id   AF-A0A269W9X9-F1
#
_cell.length_a   1.000
_cell.length_b   1.000
_cell.length_c   1.000
_cell.angle_alpha   90.00
_cell.angle_beta   90.00
_cell.angle_gamma   90.00
#
_symmetry.space_group_name_H-M   'P 1'
#
loop_
_entity.id
_entity.type
_entity.pdbx_description
1 polymer ?
#
loop_
_entity_poly.entity_id
_entity_poly.type
_entity_poly.pdbx_seq_one_letter_code
_entity_poly.pdbx_strand_id
1 'polypeptide(L)'
;MHLSLSRSARARWWITAGLLMLGMILLSFVNVKTSHAALKPIDVFVNDEQVAFSIDPDIKGGTTIVQMRPFFEALGMEVTWSQKDQTVSAVKEGVTILLPLNSTTAKVNGQSVKLDRPATTVKGHTLVPLRFVSESTGALVHWNGVHREIIVYTYEYVTSFDLTMEEVEKLLKEAQAKVNAEHAAAKEAEKAKPSIVLPPVVQDNGGPVQLNQLRGMYFGGEYDYAGYRCGGVCWLFYTFLPDQKVVVGEPKGGGPETIDCSKDTCRSYSIKDGMLRISGEEPLPIAINKDGELEINEIIMRKVLPMPDGTKLGGEFISQGYTGLVGVTPFTTTWTNYLTFYPDGTFTSDQSSLASLNTGNTSTDVASERDSVRGKYRIDKNTIIFTYADGKVDRFVFAVPPQRDGESFYVQIGNQSFHIEME
;
A
#
# COMPACT_ATOMS: atom_id res chain seq x y z
N MET A 1 28.16 29.71 57.10
CA MET A 1 29.02 29.76 55.89
C MET A 1 28.67 28.55 55.05
N HIS A 2 27.77 28.74 54.08
CA HIS A 2 27.30 27.72 53.13
C HIS A 2 28.19 27.74 51.88
N LEU A 3 28.60 26.57 51.40
CA LEU A 3 29.07 26.25 50.04
C LEU A 3 28.91 24.72 49.92
N SER A 4 27.88 24.21 49.22
CA SER A 4 27.88 23.75 47.81
C SER A 4 28.99 22.71 47.54
N LEU A 5 28.75 21.50 47.03
CA LEU A 5 28.05 21.14 45.79
C LEU A 5 27.62 19.66 45.72
N SER A 6 26.59 19.48 44.88
CA SER A 6 26.22 18.34 44.00
C SER A 6 26.06 16.92 44.55
N ARG A 7 24.79 16.51 44.71
CA ARG A 7 24.34 15.12 44.63
C ARG A 7 23.81 14.83 43.23
N SER A 8 24.68 14.51 42.29
CA SER A 8 24.31 13.93 40.99
C SER A 8 24.70 12.46 40.96
N ALA A 9 23.93 11.60 41.64
CA ALA A 9 23.92 10.15 41.42
C ALA A 9 22.83 9.51 42.28
N ARG A 10 21.63 9.37 41.70
CA ARG A 10 20.65 8.26 41.90
C ARG A 10 19.30 8.69 41.30
N ALA A 11 18.67 7.75 40.59
CA ALA A 11 17.33 7.82 40.01
C ALA A 11 17.18 8.52 38.63
N ARG A 12 17.94 8.07 37.63
CA ARG A 12 17.55 8.10 36.20
C ARG A 12 17.39 6.66 35.70
N TRP A 13 16.44 5.90 36.23
CA TRP A 13 16.19 4.49 35.83
C TRP A 13 14.70 4.11 36.03
N TRP A 14 13.77 4.90 35.49
CA TRP A 14 12.32 4.56 35.38
C TRP A 14 11.67 5.21 34.15
N ILE A 15 12.37 5.29 33.00
CA ILE A 15 11.80 5.74 31.72
C ILE A 15 12.21 4.73 30.62
N THR A 16 11.73 3.49 30.69
CA THR A 16 11.83 2.49 29.59
C THR A 16 10.90 1.27 29.75
N ALA A 17 9.73 1.38 30.42
CA ALA A 17 8.89 0.19 30.66
C ALA A 17 7.36 0.40 30.56
N GLY A 18 6.91 1.37 29.75
CA GLY A 18 5.47 1.64 29.55
C GLY A 18 5.10 2.03 28.11
N LEU A 19 5.89 1.58 27.13
CA LEU A 19 5.74 1.93 25.71
C LEU A 19 5.87 0.68 24.80
N LEU A 20 5.49 -0.48 25.33
CA LEU A 20 5.56 -1.79 24.65
C LEU A 20 4.32 -2.66 24.90
N MET A 21 3.18 -2.04 25.21
CA MET A 21 1.87 -2.69 25.39
C MET A 21 0.74 -1.78 24.85
N LEU A 22 0.91 -1.28 23.63
CA LEU A 22 -0.16 -0.63 22.85
C LEU A 22 0.03 -0.86 21.33
N GLY A 23 0.56 -2.03 20.97
CA GLY A 23 0.89 -2.38 19.58
C GLY A 23 0.41 -3.76 19.13
N MET A 24 -0.53 -4.39 19.83
CA MET A 24 -0.86 -5.81 19.58
C MET A 24 -2.36 -6.18 19.61
N ILE A 25 -3.27 -5.23 19.37
CA ILE A 25 -4.69 -5.56 19.08
C ILE A 25 -5.20 -4.61 17.99
N LEU A 26 -4.96 -4.96 16.72
CA LEU A 26 -5.75 -4.52 15.55
C LEU A 26 -5.37 -5.37 14.33
N LEU A 27 -5.57 -6.69 14.45
CA LEU A 27 -5.63 -7.60 13.32
C LEU A 27 -6.86 -8.48 13.49
N SER A 28 -7.99 -7.97 13.00
CA SER A 28 -9.21 -8.75 12.76
C SER A 28 -10.07 -8.03 11.72
N PHE A 29 -10.05 -8.59 10.51
CA PHE A 29 -11.01 -8.44 9.40
C PHE A 29 -11.20 -7.05 8.78
N VAL A 30 -10.49 -6.79 7.68
CA VAL A 30 -11.02 -5.91 6.62
C VAL A 30 -11.57 -6.80 5.51
N ASN A 31 -12.89 -6.98 5.51
CA ASN A 31 -13.61 -7.35 4.29
C ASN A 31 -13.58 -6.13 3.37
N VAL A 32 -12.81 -6.17 2.29
CA VAL A 32 -12.89 -5.13 1.25
C VAL A 32 -14.12 -5.41 0.41
N LYS A 33 -15.28 -4.95 0.89
CA LYS A 33 -16.38 -4.62 -0.01
C LYS A 33 -15.98 -3.31 -0.70
N THR A 34 -16.08 -3.27 -2.02
CA THR A 34 -15.98 -2.06 -2.84
C THR A 34 -16.89 -0.97 -2.25
N SER A 35 -16.32 -0.12 -1.42
CA SER A 35 -16.94 1.10 -0.96
C SER A 35 -16.69 2.13 -2.05
N HIS A 36 -17.73 2.80 -2.52
CA HIS A 36 -17.51 4.17 -3.00
C HIS A 36 -16.69 4.86 -1.90
N ALA A 37 -15.51 5.36 -2.21
CA ALA A 37 -14.67 6.01 -1.22
C ALA A 37 -15.47 7.18 -0.63
N ALA A 38 -16.06 6.95 0.54
CA ALA A 38 -16.67 8.02 1.31
C ALA A 38 -15.53 8.98 1.62
N LEU A 39 -15.72 10.26 1.29
CA LEU A 39 -14.73 11.28 1.59
C LEU A 39 -14.35 11.16 3.07
N LYS A 40 -13.05 11.18 3.37
CA LYS A 40 -12.53 11.16 4.74
C LYS A 40 -13.32 12.19 5.59
N PRO A 41 -13.76 11.84 6.81
CA PRO A 41 -14.34 12.82 7.73
C PRO A 41 -13.44 14.03 7.91
N ILE A 42 -14.03 15.17 8.28
CA ILE A 42 -13.26 16.39 8.52
C ILE A 42 -12.77 16.35 9.96
N ASP A 43 -11.46 16.42 10.13
CA ASP A 43 -10.83 16.55 11.44
C ASP A 43 -10.74 18.03 11.83
N VAL A 44 -10.97 18.34 13.10
CA VAL A 44 -10.86 19.71 13.63
C VAL A 44 -9.90 19.69 14.80
N PHE A 45 -8.90 20.56 14.75
CA PHE A 45 -7.92 20.78 15.80
C PHE A 45 -8.10 22.19 16.35
N VAL A 46 -8.16 22.31 17.68
CA VAL A 46 -8.09 23.59 18.38
C VAL A 46 -6.84 23.57 19.23
N ASN A 47 -5.91 24.48 18.99
CA ASN A 47 -4.63 24.53 19.71
C ASN A 47 -3.88 23.19 19.70
N ASP A 48 -3.78 22.58 18.51
CA ASP A 48 -3.17 21.26 18.25
C ASP A 48 -3.88 20.04 18.88
N GLU A 49 -4.97 20.23 19.62
CA GLU A 49 -5.79 19.15 20.16
C GLU A 49 -6.98 18.84 19.25
N GLN A 50 -7.16 17.56 18.89
CA GLN A 50 -8.29 17.14 18.07
C GLN A 50 -9.59 17.19 18.87
N VAL A 51 -10.60 17.86 18.31
CA VAL A 51 -11.93 17.94 18.90
C VAL A 51 -12.74 16.70 18.52
N ALA A 52 -13.13 15.91 19.52
CA ALA A 52 -14.00 14.77 19.33
C ALA A 52 -15.47 15.21 19.17
N PHE A 53 -16.08 14.81 18.05
CA PHE A 53 -17.50 15.05 17.80
C PHE A 53 -18.29 13.75 17.80
N SER A 54 -19.50 13.80 18.38
CA SER A 54 -20.45 12.67 18.30
C SER A 54 -21.19 12.58 16.95
N ILE A 55 -21.10 13.65 16.16
CA ILE A 55 -21.56 13.73 14.78
C ILE A 55 -20.48 14.45 13.97
N ASP A 56 -20.06 13.83 12.86
CA ASP A 56 -18.96 14.35 12.05
C ASP A 56 -19.22 15.79 11.59
N PRO A 57 -18.19 16.65 11.58
CA PRO A 57 -18.25 17.93 10.90
C PRO A 57 -18.68 17.77 9.44
N ASP A 58 -19.50 18.70 8.96
CA ASP A 58 -20.07 18.65 7.61
C ASP A 58 -19.89 19.98 6.89
N ILE A 59 -19.72 19.94 5.56
CA ILE A 59 -19.65 21.14 4.72
C ILE A 59 -21.01 21.33 4.06
N LYS A 60 -21.75 22.35 4.49
CA LYS A 60 -23.04 22.71 3.89
C LYS A 60 -22.95 24.05 3.18
N GLY A 61 -23.03 24.02 1.85
CA GLY A 61 -23.00 25.23 1.02
C GLY A 61 -21.68 26.00 1.12
N GLY A 62 -20.56 25.29 1.31
CA GLY A 62 -19.23 25.90 1.47
C GLY A 62 -18.86 26.30 2.90
N THR A 63 -19.78 26.16 3.86
CA THR A 63 -19.52 26.44 5.29
C THR A 63 -19.40 25.14 6.06
N THR A 64 -18.29 24.97 6.81
CA THR A 64 -18.17 23.86 7.76
C THR A 64 -19.01 24.12 8.99
N ILE A 65 -19.87 23.17 9.33
CA ILE A 65 -20.68 23.16 10.53
C ILE A 65 -20.23 22.03 11.46
N VAL A 66 -20.14 22.33 12.75
CA VAL A 66 -19.64 21.41 13.79
C VAL A 66 -20.58 21.35 14.97
N GLN A 67 -20.53 20.26 15.75
CA GLN A 67 -21.33 20.14 16.95
C GLN A 67 -20.96 21.26 17.93
N MET A 68 -21.99 22.03 18.33
CA MET A 68 -21.86 23.21 19.15
C MET A 68 -20.99 22.98 20.39
N ARG A 69 -21.46 22.14 21.34
CA ARG A 69 -20.86 22.01 22.67
C ARG A 69 -19.34 21.71 22.66
N PRO A 70 -18.87 20.59 22.08
CA PRO A 70 -17.44 20.25 22.10
C PRO A 70 -16.58 21.33 21.42
N PHE A 71 -17.11 22.00 20.39
CA PHE A 71 -16.37 23.05 19.71
C PHE A 71 -16.23 24.33 20.56
N PHE A 72 -17.32 24.79 21.19
CA PHE A 72 -17.28 25.95 22.09
C PHE A 72 -16.40 25.70 23.33
N GLU A 73 -16.49 24.50 23.90
CA GLU A 73 -15.67 24.09 25.05
C GLU A 73 -14.18 24.05 24.69
N ALA A 74 -13.81 23.53 23.51
CA ALA A 74 -12.43 23.54 23.02
C ALA A 74 -11.86 24.96 22.82
N LEU A 75 -12.70 25.96 22.54
CA LEU A 75 -12.31 27.37 22.47
C LEU A 75 -12.23 28.06 23.86
N GLY A 76 -12.57 27.33 24.93
CA GLY A 76 -12.64 27.84 26.29
C GLY A 76 -13.86 28.72 26.57
N MET A 77 -14.98 28.50 25.85
CA MET A 77 -16.22 29.23 26.07
C MET A 77 -17.22 28.44 26.92
N GLU A 78 -17.93 29.13 27.81
CA GLU A 78 -19.09 28.58 28.50
C GLU A 78 -20.31 28.65 27.57
N VAL A 79 -20.93 27.52 27.29
CA VAL A 79 -22.06 27.42 26.34
C VAL A 79 -23.35 26.98 27.01
N THR A 80 -24.42 27.72 26.75
CA THR A 80 -25.78 27.46 27.22
C THR A 80 -26.77 27.43 26.06
N TRP A 81 -27.83 26.65 26.23
CA TRP A 81 -28.91 26.52 25.25
C TRP A 81 -30.23 27.03 25.84
N SER A 82 -30.83 28.06 25.23
CA SER A 82 -32.19 28.49 25.56
C SER A 82 -33.19 27.73 24.68
N GLN A 83 -33.93 26.79 25.27
CA GLN A 83 -35.00 26.10 24.56
C GLN A 83 -36.15 27.04 24.19
N LYS A 84 -36.46 28.01 25.06
CA LYS A 84 -37.54 28.98 24.85
C LYS A 84 -37.28 29.86 23.64
N ASP A 85 -36.05 30.34 23.51
CA ASP A 85 -35.67 31.29 22.45
C ASP A 85 -34.98 30.60 21.28
N GLN A 86 -34.86 29.27 21.33
CA GLN A 86 -34.12 28.45 20.37
C GLN A 86 -32.75 29.05 20.01
N THR A 87 -32.02 29.48 21.04
CA THR A 87 -30.79 30.27 20.88
C THR A 87 -29.64 29.66 21.66
N VAL A 88 -28.50 29.53 21.00
CA VAL A 88 -27.21 29.22 21.65
C VAL A 88 -26.65 30.51 22.23
N SER A 89 -26.22 30.48 23.48
CA SER A 89 -25.48 31.57 24.11
C SER A 89 -24.13 31.06 24.56
N ALA A 90 -23.05 31.66 24.07
CA ALA A 90 -21.69 31.33 24.45
C ALA A 90 -20.96 32.56 24.98
N VAL A 91 -20.23 32.40 26.08
CA VAL A 91 -19.53 33.49 26.76
C VAL A 91 -18.08 33.08 27.05
N LYS A 92 -17.16 33.98 26.78
CA LYS A 92 -15.75 33.95 27.21
C LYS A 92 -15.33 35.39 27.48
N GLU A 93 -14.32 35.62 28.31
CA GLU A 93 -13.87 36.96 28.71
C GLU A 93 -13.87 37.97 27.53
N GLY A 94 -14.72 38.99 27.61
CA GLY A 94 -14.84 40.05 26.58
C GLY A 94 -15.65 39.68 25.32
N VAL A 95 -16.16 38.46 25.20
CA VAL A 95 -16.93 37.97 24.03
C VAL A 95 -18.21 37.25 24.46
N THR A 96 -19.35 37.74 23.98
CA THR A 96 -20.66 37.09 24.10
C THR A 96 -21.24 36.85 22.71
N ILE A 97 -21.53 35.59 22.39
CA ILE A 97 -22.11 35.16 21.12
C ILE A 97 -23.53 34.64 21.37
N LEU A 98 -24.51 35.22 20.68
CA LEU A 98 -25.88 34.72 20.62
C LEU A 98 -26.19 34.24 19.20
N LEU A 99 -26.53 32.96 19.07
CA LEU A 99 -26.73 32.27 17.80
C LEU A 99 -28.13 31.64 17.77
N PRO A 100 -29.15 32.34 17.25
CA PRO A 100 -30.48 31.76 17.09
C PRO A 100 -30.47 30.66 16.03
N LEU A 101 -31.15 29.54 16.29
CA LEU A 101 -31.33 28.49 15.29
C LEU A 101 -32.04 29.03 14.05
N ASN A 102 -31.63 28.53 12.88
CA ASN A 102 -32.23 28.84 11.57
C ASN A 102 -32.24 30.34 11.21
N SER A 103 -31.49 31.18 11.93
CA SER A 103 -31.29 32.60 11.63
C SER A 103 -29.95 32.81 10.95
N THR A 104 -29.91 33.58 9.87
CA THR A 104 -28.67 34.08 9.27
C THR A 104 -28.13 35.33 9.98
N THR A 105 -28.68 35.67 11.13
CA THR A 105 -28.25 36.81 11.94
C THR A 105 -27.95 36.33 13.36
N ALA A 106 -26.72 36.55 13.78
CA ALA A 106 -26.20 36.34 15.13
C ALA A 106 -26.01 37.67 15.84
N LYS A 107 -25.71 37.64 17.14
CA LYS A 107 -25.17 38.79 17.86
C LYS A 107 -23.82 38.47 18.46
N VAL A 108 -22.85 39.35 18.30
CA VAL A 108 -21.55 39.31 18.97
C VAL A 108 -21.41 40.59 19.77
N ASN A 109 -21.26 40.49 21.10
CA ASN A 109 -21.20 41.64 22.01
C ASN A 109 -22.36 42.63 21.82
N GLY A 110 -23.56 42.10 21.57
CA GLY A 110 -24.78 42.89 21.35
C GLY A 110 -24.95 43.45 19.92
N GLN A 111 -23.92 43.38 19.07
CA GLN A 111 -23.98 43.83 17.68
C GLN A 111 -24.43 42.71 16.74
N SER A 112 -25.33 43.02 15.80
CA SER A 112 -25.83 42.04 14.83
C SER A 112 -24.77 41.73 13.76
N VAL A 113 -24.51 40.43 13.54
CA VAL A 113 -23.57 39.94 12.53
C VAL A 113 -24.27 38.95 11.61
N LYS A 114 -24.01 39.04 10.30
CA LYS A 114 -24.57 38.13 9.31
C LYS A 114 -23.76 36.83 9.26
N LEU A 115 -24.45 35.70 9.20
CA LEU A 115 -23.87 34.38 9.02
C LEU A 115 -23.99 33.93 7.56
N ASP A 116 -22.97 33.27 7.05
CA ASP A 116 -23.04 32.57 5.76
C ASP A 116 -24.01 31.39 5.81
N ARG A 117 -24.09 30.74 6.97
CA ARG A 117 -25.01 29.63 7.23
C ARG A 117 -25.59 29.75 8.64
N PRO A 118 -26.90 29.51 8.83
CA PRO A 118 -27.49 29.50 10.16
C PRO A 118 -27.00 28.30 10.98
N ALA A 119 -27.05 28.43 12.31
CA ALA A 119 -27.02 27.27 13.18
C ALA A 119 -28.25 26.38 12.89
N THR A 120 -28.06 25.06 12.88
CA THR A 120 -29.13 24.14 12.49
C THR A 120 -29.07 22.86 13.31
N THR A 121 -30.19 22.15 13.40
CA THR A 121 -30.26 20.87 14.11
C THR A 121 -30.14 19.73 13.09
N VAL A 122 -29.17 18.85 13.27
CA VAL A 122 -28.96 17.64 12.46
C VAL A 122 -28.95 16.44 13.38
N LYS A 123 -29.85 15.47 13.15
CA LYS A 123 -29.95 14.24 13.95
C LYS A 123 -30.02 14.50 15.47
N GLY A 124 -30.68 15.57 15.89
CA GLY A 124 -30.80 15.95 17.31
C GLY A 124 -29.62 16.74 17.88
N HIS A 125 -28.57 17.01 17.09
CA HIS A 125 -27.43 17.83 17.50
C HIS A 125 -27.53 19.23 16.90
N THR A 126 -27.29 20.26 17.70
CA THR A 126 -27.12 21.63 17.20
C THR A 126 -25.72 21.78 16.59
N LEU A 127 -25.69 22.08 15.30
CA LEU A 127 -24.47 22.37 14.55
C LEU A 127 -24.35 23.87 14.29
N VAL A 128 -23.13 24.39 14.41
CA VAL A 128 -22.83 25.82 14.28
C VAL A 128 -21.75 26.06 13.23
N PRO A 129 -21.75 27.23 12.54
CA PRO A 129 -20.69 27.56 11.59
C PRO A 129 -19.36 27.75 12.31
N LEU A 130 -18.40 26.85 12.05
CA LEU A 130 -17.12 26.81 12.76
C LEU A 130 -16.37 28.13 12.65
N ARG A 131 -16.15 28.61 11.42
CA ARG A 131 -15.34 29.80 11.15
C ARG A 131 -15.90 31.05 11.83
N PHE A 132 -17.20 31.26 11.74
CA PHE A 132 -17.86 32.40 12.40
C PHE A 132 -17.59 32.40 13.91
N VAL A 133 -17.74 31.24 14.57
CA VAL A 133 -17.54 31.14 16.01
C VAL A 133 -16.07 31.40 16.37
N SER A 134 -15.12 30.80 15.66
CA SER A 134 -13.68 31.04 15.86
C SER A 134 -13.29 32.50 15.66
N GLU A 135 -13.67 33.11 14.54
CA GLU A 135 -13.31 34.48 14.21
C GLU A 135 -13.96 35.48 15.18
N SER A 136 -15.15 35.18 15.70
CA SER A 136 -15.79 35.99 16.75
C SER A 136 -15.00 36.01 18.06
N THR A 137 -14.15 35.01 18.30
CA THR A 137 -13.20 34.97 19.43
C THR A 137 -11.81 35.49 19.09
N GLY A 138 -11.59 35.98 17.86
CA GLY A 138 -10.28 36.40 17.38
C GLY A 138 -9.31 35.25 17.09
N ALA A 139 -9.80 34.01 17.01
CA ALA A 139 -8.99 32.86 16.67
C ALA A 139 -8.72 32.80 15.16
N LEU A 140 -7.52 32.35 14.80
CA LEU A 140 -7.14 32.07 13.41
C LEU A 140 -7.71 30.73 12.99
N VAL A 141 -8.25 30.65 11.77
CA VAL A 141 -8.80 29.41 11.19
C VAL A 141 -8.11 29.10 9.88
N HIS A 142 -7.55 27.90 9.78
CA HIS A 142 -6.93 27.38 8.57
C HIS A 142 -7.62 26.10 8.11
N TRP A 143 -7.82 25.98 6.80
CA TRP A 143 -8.42 24.81 6.17
C TRP A 143 -7.38 24.13 5.27
N ASN A 144 -7.04 22.89 5.61
CA ASN A 144 -6.27 22.01 4.76
C ASN A 144 -7.21 21.08 3.98
N GLY A 145 -7.47 21.44 2.73
CA GLY A 145 -8.36 20.68 1.85
C GLY A 145 -7.82 19.33 1.38
N VAL A 146 -6.49 19.14 1.43
CA VAL A 146 -5.85 17.88 1.01
C VAL A 146 -6.08 16.81 2.08
N HIS A 147 -5.83 17.14 3.35
CA HIS A 147 -6.04 16.20 4.46
C HIS A 147 -7.44 16.25 5.07
N ARG A 148 -8.26 17.22 4.63
CA ARG A 148 -9.59 17.56 5.16
C ARG A 148 -9.54 17.90 6.65
N GLU A 149 -8.66 18.83 7.00
CA GLU A 149 -8.40 19.25 8.38
C GLU A 149 -8.70 20.75 8.56
N ILE A 150 -9.33 21.11 9.67
CA ILE A 150 -9.46 22.49 10.12
C ILE A 150 -8.58 22.68 11.34
N ILE A 151 -7.69 23.66 11.28
CA ILE A 151 -6.83 24.05 12.39
C ILE A 151 -7.31 25.40 12.90
N VAL A 152 -7.55 25.48 14.20
CA VAL A 152 -7.96 26.70 14.88
C VAL A 152 -6.92 27.05 15.95
N TYR A 153 -6.35 28.24 15.89
CA TYR A 153 -5.43 28.73 16.91
C TYR A 153 -6.00 29.96 17.61
N THR A 154 -6.14 29.85 18.92
CA THR A 154 -6.59 30.94 19.78
C THR A 154 -5.44 31.94 20.04
N TYR A 155 -5.77 33.20 20.35
CA TYR A 155 -4.77 34.23 20.63
C TYR A 155 -3.87 33.88 21.81
N GLU A 156 -4.48 33.34 22.87
CA GLU A 156 -3.78 32.92 24.08
C GLU A 156 -2.79 31.78 23.79
N TYR A 157 -3.17 30.84 22.92
CA TYR A 157 -2.26 29.77 22.50
C TYR A 157 -1.08 30.30 21.69
N VAL A 158 -1.34 31.10 20.66
CA VAL A 158 -0.28 31.65 19.79
C VAL A 158 0.72 32.48 20.59
N THR A 159 0.23 33.36 21.46
CA THR A 159 1.10 34.19 22.31
C THR A 159 1.86 33.40 23.38
N SER A 160 1.39 32.21 23.77
CA SER A 160 2.15 31.33 24.69
C SER A 160 3.47 30.82 24.10
N PHE A 161 3.64 30.90 22.77
CA PHE A 161 4.87 30.57 22.06
C PHE A 161 5.68 31.81 21.62
N ASP A 162 5.39 32.99 22.17
CA ASP A 162 6.02 34.26 21.78
C ASP A 162 5.84 34.60 20.28
N LEU A 163 4.74 34.14 19.68
CA LEU A 163 4.39 34.40 18.28
C LEU A 163 3.23 35.39 18.16
N THR A 164 3.16 36.01 16.99
CA THR A 164 2.00 36.80 16.55
C THR A 164 1.07 35.98 15.65
N MET A 165 -0.19 36.38 15.58
CA MET A 165 -1.17 35.75 14.67
C MET A 165 -0.74 35.84 13.20
N GLU A 166 -0.09 36.93 12.80
CA GLU A 166 0.41 37.14 11.44
C GLU A 166 1.55 36.15 11.10
N GLU A 167 2.47 35.89 12.04
CA GLU A 167 3.52 34.89 11.87
C GLU A 167 2.93 33.49 11.72
N VAL A 168 1.96 33.11 12.56
CA VAL A 168 1.29 31.80 12.46
C VAL A 168 0.53 31.67 11.14
N GLU A 169 -0.18 32.71 10.70
CA GLU A 169 -0.88 32.70 9.42
C GLU A 169 0.10 32.51 8.25
N LYS A 170 1.28 33.15 8.31
CA LYS A 170 2.34 32.97 7.31
C LYS A 170 2.85 31.53 7.30
N LEU A 171 3.14 30.95 8.47
CA LEU A 171 3.60 29.56 8.59
C LEU A 171 2.57 28.57 8.02
N LEU A 172 1.29 28.77 8.32
CA LEU A 172 0.21 27.94 7.78
C LEU A 172 0.08 28.05 6.26
N LYS A 173 0.26 29.25 5.68
CA LYS A 173 0.28 29.43 4.22
C LYS A 173 1.46 28.71 3.57
N GLU A 174 2.65 28.79 4.17
CA GLU A 174 3.85 28.09 3.68
C GLU A 174 3.70 26.56 3.77
N ALA A 175 3.15 26.06 4.88
CA ALA A 175 2.85 24.64 5.05
C ALA A 175 1.83 24.15 4.01
N GLN A 176 0.74 24.91 3.79
CA GLN A 176 -0.27 24.56 2.80
C GLN A 176 0.28 24.55 1.37
N ALA A 177 1.21 25.47 1.04
CA ALA A 177 1.85 25.49 -0.27
C ALA A 177 2.65 24.21 -0.52
N LYS A 178 3.37 23.70 0.49
CA LYS A 178 4.09 22.42 0.41
C LYS A 178 3.14 21.24 0.23
N VAL A 179 2.10 21.15 1.07
CA VAL A 179 1.08 20.10 0.97
C VAL A 179 0.40 20.11 -0.41
N ASN A 180 0.09 21.29 -0.96
CA ASN A 180 -0.48 21.42 -2.30
C ASN A 180 0.48 20.97 -3.40
N ALA A 181 1.77 21.30 -3.29
CA ALA A 181 2.79 20.89 -4.25
C ALA A 181 3.00 19.37 -4.24
N GLU A 182 3.06 18.76 -3.05
CA GLU A 182 3.15 17.31 -2.88
C GLU A 182 1.92 16.60 -3.44
N HIS A 183 0.71 17.08 -3.13
CA HIS A 183 -0.54 16.53 -3.67
C HIS A 183 -0.62 16.65 -5.19
N ALA A 184 -0.19 17.78 -5.76
CA ALA A 184 -0.14 17.97 -7.20
C ALA A 184 0.87 17.01 -7.86
N ALA A 185 2.06 16.84 -7.25
CA ALA A 185 3.06 15.89 -7.73
C ALA A 185 2.55 14.44 -7.66
N ALA A 186 1.87 14.06 -6.59
CA ALA A 186 1.27 12.74 -6.43
C ALA A 186 0.21 12.47 -7.50
N LYS A 187 -0.70 13.43 -7.74
CA LYS A 187 -1.71 13.31 -8.82
C LYS A 187 -1.10 13.23 -10.21
N GLU A 188 -0.01 13.94 -10.46
CA GLU A 188 0.67 13.88 -11.74
C GLU A 188 1.41 12.55 -11.93
N ALA A 189 2.01 12.01 -10.86
CA ALA A 189 2.60 10.68 -10.85
C ALA A 189 1.55 9.57 -11.06
N GLU A 190 0.36 9.70 -10.46
CA GLU A 190 -0.76 8.79 -10.65
C GLU A 190 -1.21 8.74 -12.12
N LYS A 191 -1.35 9.91 -12.78
CA LYS A 191 -1.64 9.96 -14.23
C LYS A 191 -0.54 9.37 -15.11
N ALA A 192 0.71 9.38 -14.62
CA ALA A 192 1.85 8.84 -15.33
C ALA A 192 2.00 7.32 -15.18
N LYS A 193 1.24 6.67 -14.26
CA LYS A 193 1.23 5.21 -14.15
C LYS A 193 0.59 4.62 -15.42
N PRO A 194 1.22 3.63 -16.07
CA PRO A 194 0.64 3.01 -17.24
C PRO A 194 -0.65 2.29 -16.88
N SER A 195 -1.63 2.35 -17.79
CA SER A 195 -2.88 1.61 -17.63
C SER A 195 -2.62 0.11 -17.44
N ILE A 196 -3.35 -0.50 -16.51
CA ILE A 196 -3.28 -1.93 -16.26
C ILE A 196 -3.72 -2.69 -17.52
N VAL A 197 -2.83 -3.55 -18.03
CA VAL A 197 -3.12 -4.49 -19.12
C VAL A 197 -2.70 -5.87 -18.63
N LEU A 198 -3.67 -6.68 -18.26
CA LEU A 198 -3.44 -8.07 -17.84
C LEU A 198 -3.28 -8.97 -19.06
N PRO A 199 -2.40 -9.98 -19.01
CA PRO A 199 -2.31 -11.00 -20.04
C PRO A 199 -3.62 -11.81 -20.08
N PRO A 200 -3.98 -12.37 -21.25
CA PRO A 200 -5.19 -13.19 -21.37
C PRO A 200 -5.07 -14.47 -20.54
N VAL A 201 -6.16 -14.85 -19.87
CA VAL A 201 -6.25 -16.16 -19.20
C VAL A 201 -6.39 -17.24 -20.27
N VAL A 202 -5.37 -18.08 -20.42
CA VAL A 202 -5.36 -19.20 -21.35
C VAL A 202 -6.01 -20.41 -20.66
N GLN A 203 -7.06 -20.96 -21.28
CA GLN A 203 -7.71 -22.18 -20.79
C GLN A 203 -6.91 -23.42 -21.18
N ASP A 204 -6.73 -24.36 -20.25
CA ASP A 204 -6.14 -25.66 -20.58
C ASP A 204 -7.20 -26.55 -21.26
N ASN A 205 -7.08 -26.68 -22.58
CA ASN A 205 -7.90 -27.60 -23.36
C ASN A 205 -7.26 -28.99 -23.49
N GLY A 206 -6.08 -29.20 -22.90
CA GLY A 206 -5.51 -30.53 -22.74
C GLY A 206 -6.30 -31.27 -21.68
N GLY A 207 -6.81 -32.46 -21.99
CA GLY A 207 -7.51 -33.31 -21.02
C GLY A 207 -6.67 -33.56 -19.74
N PRO A 208 -7.25 -34.28 -18.75
CA PRO A 208 -6.65 -34.45 -17.43
C PRO A 208 -5.20 -34.95 -17.50
N VAL A 209 -4.35 -34.45 -16.59
CA VAL A 209 -2.94 -34.84 -16.54
C VAL A 209 -2.84 -36.34 -16.27
N GLN A 210 -2.06 -37.04 -17.09
CA GLN A 210 -1.83 -38.48 -16.97
C GLN A 210 -0.35 -38.78 -16.81
N LEU A 211 0.01 -39.50 -15.75
CA LEU A 211 1.42 -39.78 -15.41
C LEU A 211 2.16 -40.57 -16.50
N ASN A 212 1.47 -41.48 -17.20
CA ASN A 212 2.05 -42.27 -18.29
C ASN A 212 2.22 -41.47 -19.60
N GLN A 213 1.68 -40.25 -19.67
CA GLN A 213 1.73 -39.36 -20.84
C GLN A 213 2.21 -37.96 -20.45
N LEU A 214 2.99 -37.86 -19.37
CA LEU A 214 3.40 -36.58 -18.80
C LEU A 214 4.25 -35.79 -19.80
N ARG A 215 3.77 -34.59 -20.17
CA ARG A 215 4.38 -33.72 -21.17
C ARG A 215 4.16 -32.25 -20.82
N GLY A 216 5.08 -31.41 -21.27
CA GLY A 216 5.05 -29.97 -21.08
C GLY A 216 5.80 -29.52 -19.82
N MET A 217 5.85 -28.21 -19.64
CA MET A 217 6.44 -27.57 -18.46
C MET A 217 5.41 -27.43 -17.35
N TYR A 218 5.83 -27.69 -16.13
CA TYR A 218 5.08 -27.48 -14.91
C TYR A 218 5.94 -26.71 -13.91
N PHE A 219 5.30 -25.88 -13.10
CA PHE A 219 5.97 -25.15 -12.02
C PHE A 219 5.16 -25.21 -10.74
N GLY A 220 5.86 -25.28 -9.61
CA GLY A 220 5.27 -25.34 -8.27
C GLY A 220 6.13 -24.58 -7.28
N GLY A 221 5.57 -24.21 -6.14
CA GLY A 221 6.25 -23.39 -5.14
C GLY A 221 6.30 -24.08 -3.79
N GLU A 222 7.46 -24.04 -3.14
CA GLU A 222 7.63 -24.42 -1.74
C GLU A 222 7.92 -23.17 -0.91
N TYR A 223 7.28 -23.00 0.24
CA TYR A 223 7.57 -21.86 1.12
C TYR A 223 8.91 -22.03 1.83
N ASP A 224 9.79 -21.05 1.69
CA ASP A 224 11.02 -20.88 2.45
C ASP A 224 10.78 -19.84 3.54
N TYR A 225 10.08 -20.26 4.60
CA TYR A 225 9.67 -19.38 5.71
C TYR A 225 10.82 -18.68 6.44
N ALA A 226 12.03 -19.25 6.35
CA ALA A 226 13.21 -18.67 6.97
C ALA A 226 14.03 -17.79 6.00
N GLY A 227 13.70 -17.83 4.71
CA GLY A 227 14.33 -17.05 3.65
C GLY A 227 15.80 -17.38 3.40
N TYR A 228 16.26 -18.60 3.73
CA TYR A 228 17.68 -18.97 3.57
C TYR A 228 18.02 -19.59 2.21
N ARG A 229 17.00 -19.95 1.40
CA ARG A 229 17.18 -20.52 0.07
C ARG A 229 16.84 -19.50 -1.01
N CYS A 230 15.57 -19.12 -1.09
CA CYS A 230 15.02 -18.30 -2.16
C CYS A 230 14.33 -17.03 -1.65
N GLY A 231 14.10 -16.95 -0.33
CA GLY A 231 13.58 -15.75 0.30
C GLY A 231 12.10 -15.48 0.06
N GLY A 232 11.27 -16.46 0.37
CA GLY A 232 9.82 -16.41 0.13
C GLY A 232 9.32 -17.74 -0.42
N VAL A 233 8.99 -17.79 -1.71
CA VAL A 233 8.57 -19.02 -2.40
C VAL A 233 9.69 -19.51 -3.31
N CYS A 234 10.09 -20.76 -3.11
CA CYS A 234 11.08 -21.46 -3.93
C CYS A 234 10.36 -22.12 -5.09
N TRP A 235 10.46 -21.51 -6.27
CA TRP A 235 9.86 -22.03 -7.47
C TRP A 235 10.67 -23.21 -8.04
N LEU A 236 9.96 -24.30 -8.33
CA LEU A 236 10.48 -25.52 -8.93
C LEU A 236 9.88 -25.67 -10.32
N PHE A 237 10.71 -26.02 -11.31
CA PHE A 237 10.29 -26.22 -12.69
C PHE A 237 10.65 -27.64 -13.15
N TYR A 238 9.70 -28.31 -13.80
CA TYR A 238 9.91 -29.58 -14.47
C TYR A 238 9.35 -29.50 -15.89
N THR A 239 10.19 -29.73 -16.89
CA THR A 239 9.74 -29.82 -18.29
C THR A 239 9.88 -31.24 -18.79
N PHE A 240 8.75 -31.93 -18.93
CA PHE A 240 8.68 -33.30 -19.45
C PHE A 240 8.62 -33.28 -20.97
N LEU A 241 9.62 -33.88 -21.59
CA LEU A 241 9.86 -33.94 -23.03
C LEU A 241 9.52 -35.34 -23.58
N PRO A 242 9.44 -35.50 -24.91
CA PRO A 242 9.39 -36.82 -25.54
C PRO A 242 10.53 -37.76 -25.09
N ASP A 243 10.36 -39.06 -25.34
CA ASP A 243 11.36 -40.10 -25.07
C ASP A 243 11.82 -40.20 -23.61
N GLN A 244 10.91 -39.90 -22.68
CA GLN A 244 11.14 -39.95 -21.23
C GLN A 244 12.32 -39.07 -20.79
N LYS A 245 12.43 -37.88 -21.39
CA LYS A 245 13.40 -36.85 -21.00
C LYS A 245 12.74 -35.77 -20.14
N VAL A 246 13.50 -35.20 -19.21
CA VAL A 246 13.06 -34.12 -18.33
C VAL A 246 14.16 -33.08 -18.16
N VAL A 247 13.76 -31.81 -18.14
CA VAL A 247 14.59 -30.69 -17.67
C VAL A 247 14.09 -30.28 -16.29
N VAL A 248 15.00 -30.17 -15.33
CA VAL A 248 14.73 -29.76 -13.95
C VAL A 248 15.33 -28.37 -13.74
N GLY A 249 14.54 -27.45 -13.21
CA GLY A 249 14.87 -26.03 -13.08
C GLY A 249 14.46 -25.17 -14.28
N GLU A 250 14.61 -23.86 -14.15
CA GLU A 250 14.31 -22.90 -15.21
C GLU A 250 15.25 -23.10 -16.41
N PRO A 251 14.74 -23.26 -17.65
CA PRO A 251 15.59 -23.31 -18.82
C PRO A 251 16.30 -21.98 -19.07
N LYS A 252 17.60 -22.05 -19.39
CA LYS A 252 18.44 -20.85 -19.61
C LYS A 252 17.98 -19.99 -20.80
N GLY A 253 17.31 -20.60 -21.77
CA GLY A 253 16.77 -19.90 -22.94
C GLY A 253 15.46 -19.17 -22.68
N GLY A 254 14.81 -19.41 -21.52
CA GLY A 254 13.47 -18.96 -21.19
C GLY A 254 12.47 -20.12 -21.12
N GLY A 255 11.35 -19.99 -21.83
CA GLY A 255 10.28 -20.99 -21.87
C GLY A 255 10.69 -22.35 -22.47
N PRO A 256 9.83 -23.38 -22.33
CA PRO A 256 10.07 -24.73 -22.82
C PRO A 256 10.35 -24.83 -24.33
N GLU A 257 9.85 -23.89 -25.13
CA GLU A 257 10.09 -23.77 -26.57
C GLU A 257 11.56 -23.51 -26.94
N THR A 258 12.39 -23.13 -25.97
CA THR A 258 13.81 -22.82 -26.16
C THR A 258 14.73 -23.99 -25.84
N ILE A 259 14.20 -25.09 -25.27
CA ILE A 259 14.98 -26.25 -24.84
C ILE A 259 15.54 -27.00 -26.04
N ASP A 260 16.84 -27.24 -26.02
CA ASP A 260 17.58 -28.02 -27.01
C ASP A 260 18.46 -29.03 -26.29
N CYS A 261 18.06 -30.31 -26.24
CA CYS A 261 18.82 -31.35 -25.53
C CYS A 261 20.21 -31.66 -26.10
N SER A 262 20.60 -31.07 -27.25
CA SER A 262 21.98 -31.11 -27.73
C SER A 262 22.89 -30.10 -27.01
N LYS A 263 22.30 -29.10 -26.35
CA LYS A 263 22.98 -28.02 -25.62
C LYS A 263 22.64 -27.99 -24.14
N ASP A 264 21.39 -28.33 -23.80
CA ASP A 264 20.82 -28.30 -22.47
C ASP A 264 20.91 -29.65 -21.77
N THR A 265 20.85 -29.63 -20.43
CA THR A 265 20.88 -30.84 -19.62
C THR A 265 19.50 -31.49 -19.56
N CYS A 266 19.21 -32.38 -20.51
CA CYS A 266 18.02 -33.22 -20.52
C CYS A 266 18.30 -34.59 -19.89
N ARG A 267 17.72 -34.84 -18.72
CA ARG A 267 17.92 -36.09 -17.97
C ARG A 267 16.86 -37.11 -18.35
N SER A 268 17.19 -38.40 -18.27
CA SER A 268 16.17 -39.45 -18.40
C SER A 268 15.36 -39.55 -17.11
N TYR A 269 14.07 -39.83 -17.22
CA TYR A 269 13.21 -40.12 -16.07
C TYR A 269 12.40 -41.40 -16.26
N SER A 270 11.88 -41.95 -15.16
CA SER A 270 10.87 -43.00 -15.17
C SER A 270 9.89 -42.80 -14.01
N ILE A 271 8.65 -43.25 -14.18
CA ILE A 271 7.64 -43.23 -13.12
C ILE A 271 7.24 -44.67 -12.83
N LYS A 272 7.49 -45.12 -11.60
CA LYS A 272 7.15 -46.49 -11.17
C LYS A 272 6.82 -46.50 -9.69
N ASP A 273 5.76 -47.23 -9.31
CA ASP A 273 5.33 -47.40 -7.92
C ASP A 273 5.08 -46.05 -7.20
N GLY A 274 4.47 -45.09 -7.90
CA GLY A 274 4.19 -43.75 -7.35
C GLY A 274 5.42 -42.86 -7.17
N MET A 275 6.57 -43.24 -7.75
CA MET A 275 7.83 -42.51 -7.60
C MET A 275 8.40 -42.08 -8.95
N LEU A 276 8.69 -40.78 -9.07
CA LEU A 276 9.45 -40.15 -10.14
C LEU A 276 10.94 -40.37 -9.88
N ARG A 277 11.62 -41.06 -10.80
CA ARG A 277 13.06 -41.32 -10.74
C ARG A 277 13.75 -40.58 -11.88
N ILE A 278 14.50 -39.53 -11.55
CA ILE A 278 15.29 -38.75 -12.49
C ILE A 278 16.75 -39.17 -12.37
N SER A 279 17.43 -39.37 -13.50
CA SER A 279 18.84 -39.74 -13.51
C SER A 279 19.70 -38.73 -12.75
N GLY A 280 20.35 -39.18 -11.67
CA GLY A 280 21.22 -38.36 -10.83
C GLY A 280 20.52 -37.57 -9.73
N GLU A 281 19.22 -37.81 -9.49
CA GLU A 281 18.48 -37.23 -8.36
C GLU A 281 17.87 -38.33 -7.48
N GLU A 282 17.51 -37.97 -6.24
CA GLU A 282 16.77 -38.85 -5.37
C GLU A 282 15.35 -39.09 -5.91
N PRO A 283 14.78 -40.30 -5.74
CA PRO A 283 13.40 -40.57 -6.13
C PRO A 283 12.41 -39.69 -5.36
N LEU A 284 11.49 -39.04 -6.09
CA LEU A 284 10.46 -38.17 -5.51
C LEU A 284 9.08 -38.83 -5.62
N PRO A 285 8.20 -38.72 -4.60
CA PRO A 285 6.80 -39.08 -4.74
C PRO A 285 6.13 -38.29 -5.88
N ILE A 286 5.30 -38.95 -6.68
CA ILE A 286 4.54 -38.32 -7.77
C ILE A 286 3.13 -38.90 -7.83
N ALA A 287 2.14 -38.02 -7.92
CA ALA A 287 0.73 -38.40 -7.98
C ALA A 287 -0.09 -37.41 -8.81
N ILE A 288 -1.31 -37.81 -9.14
CA ILE A 288 -2.38 -36.89 -9.53
C ILE A 288 -3.31 -36.78 -8.32
N ASN A 289 -3.55 -35.56 -7.86
CA ASN A 289 -4.38 -35.34 -6.69
C ASN A 289 -5.87 -35.46 -7.02
N LYS A 290 -6.72 -35.33 -5.98
CA LYS A 290 -8.18 -35.43 -6.11
C LYS A 290 -8.79 -34.41 -7.07
N ASP A 291 -8.11 -33.28 -7.28
CA ASP A 291 -8.53 -32.18 -8.13
C ASP A 291 -7.97 -32.31 -9.57
N GLY A 292 -7.27 -33.41 -9.86
CA GLY A 292 -6.71 -33.71 -11.18
C GLY A 292 -5.36 -33.04 -11.46
N GLU A 293 -4.72 -32.47 -10.45
CA GLU A 293 -3.47 -31.73 -10.57
C GLU A 293 -2.26 -32.63 -10.32
N LEU A 294 -1.15 -32.32 -10.99
CA LEU A 294 0.11 -33.02 -10.78
C LEU A 294 0.69 -32.60 -9.43
N GLU A 295 1.10 -33.57 -8.62
CA GLU A 295 1.88 -33.34 -7.41
C GLU A 295 3.21 -34.06 -7.51
N ILE A 296 4.30 -33.35 -7.21
CA ILE A 296 5.65 -33.90 -7.09
C ILE A 296 6.17 -33.52 -5.71
N ASN A 297 6.49 -34.53 -4.88
CA ASN A 297 6.95 -34.34 -3.51
C ASN A 297 6.03 -33.42 -2.68
N GLU A 298 4.71 -33.68 -2.74
CA GLU A 298 3.67 -32.91 -2.04
C GLU A 298 3.49 -31.46 -2.52
N ILE A 299 4.20 -31.05 -3.58
CA ILE A 299 4.08 -29.73 -4.18
C ILE A 299 3.14 -29.82 -5.39
N ILE A 300 2.08 -29.00 -5.37
CA ILE A 300 1.15 -28.87 -6.50
C ILE A 300 1.88 -28.19 -7.66
N MET A 301 1.92 -28.88 -8.80
CA MET A 301 2.60 -28.46 -10.01
C MET A 301 1.60 -27.93 -11.02
N ARG A 302 1.61 -26.61 -11.24
CA ARG A 302 0.77 -25.92 -12.22
C ARG A 302 1.38 -26.05 -13.62
N LYS A 303 0.57 -26.42 -14.61
CA LYS A 303 1.02 -26.50 -16.00
C LYS A 303 1.27 -25.10 -16.57
N VAL A 304 2.37 -24.95 -17.29
CA VAL A 304 2.71 -23.71 -18.00
C VAL A 304 2.06 -23.76 -19.39
N LEU A 305 1.19 -22.79 -19.68
CA LEU A 305 0.48 -22.69 -20.94
C LEU A 305 1.07 -21.57 -21.82
N PRO A 306 1.22 -21.78 -23.13
CA PRO A 306 1.81 -20.78 -24.02
C PRO A 306 0.88 -19.58 -24.16
N MET A 307 1.46 -18.38 -24.08
CA MET A 307 0.71 -17.14 -24.31
C MET A 307 0.42 -16.94 -25.80
N PRO A 308 -0.73 -16.34 -26.14
CA PRO A 308 -1.01 -15.92 -27.51
C PRO A 308 0.03 -14.92 -28.03
N ASP A 309 0.29 -14.98 -29.34
CA ASP A 309 1.17 -14.03 -30.01
C ASP A 309 0.69 -12.59 -29.80
N GLY A 310 1.64 -11.69 -29.51
CA GLY A 310 1.33 -10.28 -29.29
C GLY A 310 0.80 -9.96 -27.89
N THR A 311 0.84 -10.90 -26.94
CA THR A 311 0.51 -10.64 -25.52
C THR A 311 1.29 -9.42 -25.00
N LYS A 312 0.56 -8.49 -24.36
CA LYS A 312 1.09 -7.26 -23.76
C LYS A 312 0.79 -7.23 -22.26
N LEU A 313 1.67 -6.55 -21.55
CA LEU A 313 1.54 -6.22 -20.14
C LEU A 313 1.48 -4.70 -19.99
N GLY A 314 0.77 -4.25 -18.96
CA GLY A 314 0.61 -2.83 -18.64
C GLY A 314 0.37 -2.68 -17.15
N GLY A 315 0.96 -1.65 -16.56
CA GLY A 315 0.89 -1.40 -15.13
C GLY A 315 2.21 -1.72 -14.42
N GLU A 316 2.21 -1.44 -13.13
CA GLU A 316 3.33 -1.67 -12.22
C GLU A 316 3.18 -3.04 -11.55
N PHE A 317 4.18 -3.88 -11.73
CA PHE A 317 4.24 -5.23 -11.17
C PHE A 317 5.28 -5.28 -10.07
N ILE A 318 4.93 -5.90 -8.95
CA ILE A 318 5.69 -5.86 -7.71
C ILE A 318 6.05 -7.29 -7.32
N SER A 319 7.34 -7.53 -7.09
CA SER A 319 7.86 -8.78 -6.51
C SER A 319 8.53 -8.44 -5.18
N GLN A 320 8.22 -9.21 -4.14
CA GLN A 320 8.73 -8.98 -2.79
C GLN A 320 9.36 -10.26 -2.25
N GLY A 321 10.42 -10.11 -1.47
CA GLY A 321 11.06 -11.23 -0.79
C GLY A 321 11.85 -10.77 0.43
N TYR A 322 12.38 -11.74 1.17
CA TYR A 322 13.12 -11.50 2.40
C TYR A 322 14.18 -12.57 2.64
N THR A 323 15.24 -12.22 3.36
CA THR A 323 16.25 -13.17 3.85
C THR A 323 16.33 -13.07 5.36
N GLY A 324 16.30 -14.22 6.03
CA GLY A 324 16.36 -14.30 7.49
C GLY A 324 15.00 -14.16 8.17
N LEU A 325 14.97 -14.49 9.47
CA LEU A 325 13.77 -14.44 10.29
C LEU A 325 13.77 -13.16 11.12
N VAL A 326 12.77 -12.30 10.86
CA VAL A 326 12.54 -11.06 11.61
C VAL A 326 12.49 -11.36 13.11
N GLY A 327 13.41 -10.78 13.89
CA GLY A 327 13.49 -10.96 15.34
C GLY A 327 14.26 -12.19 15.84
N VAL A 328 14.75 -13.07 14.93
CA VAL A 328 15.57 -14.24 15.29
C VAL A 328 16.99 -14.10 14.74
N THR A 329 17.14 -13.62 13.50
CA THR A 329 18.46 -13.42 12.89
C THR A 329 18.93 -11.97 12.98
N PRO A 330 20.21 -11.72 13.32
CA PRO A 330 20.78 -10.37 13.43
C PRO A 330 20.85 -9.63 12.08
N PHE A 331 20.73 -10.35 10.96
CA PHE A 331 20.74 -9.80 9.61
C PHE A 331 19.47 -10.27 8.89
N THR A 332 18.41 -9.47 8.97
CA THR A 332 17.19 -9.68 8.17
C THR A 332 17.11 -8.57 7.14
N THR A 333 16.91 -8.92 5.88
CA THR A 333 16.73 -7.95 4.79
C THR A 333 15.45 -8.26 4.04
N THR A 334 14.76 -7.22 3.58
CA THR A 334 13.61 -7.32 2.69
C THR A 334 13.94 -6.58 1.41
N TRP A 335 13.44 -7.07 0.28
CA TRP A 335 13.51 -6.35 -0.98
C TRP A 335 12.13 -6.24 -1.62
N THR A 336 12.00 -5.25 -2.47
CA THR A 336 10.86 -5.05 -3.35
C THR A 336 11.42 -4.67 -4.70
N ASN A 337 10.97 -5.37 -5.74
CA ASN A 337 11.35 -5.12 -7.12
C ASN A 337 10.13 -4.58 -7.85
N TYR A 338 10.26 -3.39 -8.43
CA TYR A 338 9.23 -2.76 -9.25
C TYR A 338 9.56 -2.95 -10.72
N LEU A 339 8.64 -3.59 -11.45
CA LEU A 339 8.73 -3.80 -12.88
C LEU A 339 7.48 -3.22 -13.55
N THR A 340 7.65 -2.11 -14.25
CA THR A 340 6.55 -1.38 -14.86
C THR A 340 6.55 -1.62 -16.36
N PHE A 341 5.43 -2.13 -16.88
CA PHE A 341 5.23 -2.38 -18.31
C PHE A 341 4.35 -1.30 -18.92
N TYR A 342 4.72 -0.90 -20.13
CA TYR A 342 3.98 0.08 -20.92
C TYR A 342 3.30 -0.60 -22.13
N PRO A 343 2.09 -0.15 -22.51
CA PRO A 343 1.36 -0.71 -23.65
C PRO A 343 2.12 -0.69 -24.98
N ASP A 344 3.08 0.22 -25.15
CA ASP A 344 3.94 0.34 -26.33
C ASP A 344 5.01 -0.76 -26.43
N GLY A 345 5.11 -1.66 -25.44
CA GLY A 345 6.12 -2.72 -25.39
C GLY A 345 7.44 -2.30 -24.76
N THR A 346 7.47 -1.16 -24.06
CA THR A 346 8.61 -0.77 -23.22
C THR A 346 8.40 -1.15 -21.77
N PHE A 347 9.48 -1.17 -21.00
CA PHE A 347 9.44 -1.41 -19.56
C PHE A 347 10.45 -0.53 -18.83
N THR A 348 10.20 -0.32 -17.54
CA THR A 348 11.16 0.21 -16.57
C THR A 348 11.28 -0.72 -15.38
N SER A 349 12.47 -0.80 -14.79
CA SER A 349 12.77 -1.59 -13.61
C SER A 349 13.56 -0.74 -12.64
N ASP A 350 13.32 -0.88 -11.34
CA ASP A 350 14.14 -0.30 -10.28
C ASP A 350 15.49 -1.04 -10.09
N GLN A 351 15.57 -2.29 -10.55
CA GLN A 351 16.81 -3.07 -10.57
C GLN A 351 17.78 -2.63 -11.67
N SER A 352 19.08 -2.64 -11.36
CA SER A 352 20.19 -2.35 -12.29
C SER A 352 20.36 -3.42 -13.39
N SER A 353 19.84 -4.63 -13.19
CA SER A 353 19.54 -5.61 -14.25
C SER A 353 18.58 -6.68 -13.73
N LEU A 354 17.79 -7.30 -14.62
CA LEU A 354 16.90 -8.41 -14.24
C LEU A 354 17.63 -9.77 -14.20
N ALA A 355 18.91 -9.84 -14.57
CA ALA A 355 19.69 -11.09 -14.52
C ALA A 355 19.81 -11.68 -13.10
N SER A 356 19.62 -10.87 -12.05
CA SER A 356 19.59 -11.28 -10.64
C SER A 356 18.26 -11.86 -10.18
N LEU A 357 17.22 -11.90 -11.03
CA LEU A 357 15.91 -12.49 -10.69
C LEU A 357 16.04 -13.97 -10.24
N ASN A 358 17.14 -14.64 -10.62
CA ASN A 358 17.40 -16.06 -10.32
C ASN A 358 18.40 -16.34 -9.20
N THR A 359 19.08 -15.33 -8.66
CA THR A 359 20.15 -15.53 -7.67
C THR A 359 19.78 -15.11 -6.26
N GLY A 360 18.61 -14.48 -6.05
CA GLY A 360 18.19 -13.97 -4.73
C GLY A 360 19.17 -12.93 -4.16
N ASN A 361 20.07 -12.39 -4.98
CA ASN A 361 21.08 -11.45 -4.52
C ASN A 361 20.41 -10.11 -4.25
N THR A 362 20.54 -9.67 -3.00
CA THR A 362 20.19 -8.36 -2.49
C THR A 362 20.86 -7.28 -3.33
N SER A 363 20.08 -6.42 -3.98
CA SER A 363 20.48 -5.02 -3.99
C SER A 363 19.98 -4.41 -2.68
N THR A 364 20.91 -3.90 -1.87
CA THR A 364 20.61 -3.06 -0.70
C THR A 364 20.35 -1.61 -1.08
N ASP A 365 20.06 -1.33 -2.35
CA ASP A 365 19.73 0.02 -2.79
C ASP A 365 18.31 0.36 -2.31
N VAL A 366 18.25 0.90 -1.09
CA VAL A 366 17.23 1.89 -0.77
C VAL A 366 17.42 2.99 -1.81
N ALA A 367 16.58 2.97 -2.85
CA ALA A 367 16.66 3.87 -3.99
C ALA A 367 16.43 5.32 -3.56
N SER A 368 17.47 5.96 -3.04
CA SER A 368 17.66 7.38 -3.20
C SER A 368 18.34 7.58 -4.55
N GLU A 369 17.56 8.04 -5.53
CA GLU A 369 17.89 8.32 -6.94
C GLU A 369 17.55 7.22 -7.96
N ARG A 370 16.59 7.55 -8.82
CA ARG A 370 16.00 6.73 -9.89
C ARG A 370 16.97 6.59 -11.07
N ASP A 371 17.90 5.66 -11.01
CA ASP A 371 18.47 5.06 -12.23
C ASP A 371 17.63 3.83 -12.62
N SER A 372 16.36 4.07 -12.95
CA SER A 372 15.48 3.02 -13.44
C SER A 372 16.00 2.51 -14.78
N VAL A 373 16.36 1.24 -14.84
CA VAL A 373 16.75 0.60 -16.09
C VAL A 373 15.53 0.51 -16.99
N ARG A 374 15.72 0.79 -18.29
CA ARG A 374 14.64 0.83 -19.29
C ARG A 374 15.00 0.04 -20.53
N GLY A 375 13.98 -0.46 -21.21
CA GLY A 375 14.17 -1.21 -22.43
C GLY A 375 12.87 -1.56 -23.13
N LYS A 376 12.96 -2.51 -24.05
CA LYS A 376 11.82 -3.12 -24.73
C LYS A 376 11.62 -4.54 -24.22
N TYR A 377 10.37 -4.99 -24.16
CA TYR A 377 10.05 -6.37 -23.87
C TYR A 377 9.20 -6.98 -24.99
N ARG A 378 9.25 -8.31 -25.10
CA ARG A 378 8.27 -9.10 -25.86
C ARG A 378 8.04 -10.43 -25.17
N ILE A 379 6.85 -10.97 -25.36
CA ILE A 379 6.49 -12.31 -24.93
C ILE A 379 6.34 -13.16 -26.20
N ASP A 380 7.08 -14.26 -26.24
CA ASP A 380 7.00 -15.29 -27.27
C ASP A 380 6.64 -16.59 -26.55
N LYS A 381 5.38 -17.03 -26.66
CA LYS A 381 4.81 -18.16 -25.92
C LYS A 381 5.06 -18.11 -24.42
N ASN A 382 6.10 -18.79 -23.94
CA ASN A 382 6.44 -18.92 -22.52
C ASN A 382 7.81 -18.31 -22.21
N THR A 383 8.32 -17.48 -23.11
CA THR A 383 9.54 -16.71 -22.91
C THR A 383 9.22 -15.22 -22.90
N ILE A 384 9.54 -14.54 -21.80
CA ILE A 384 9.62 -13.07 -21.80
C ILE A 384 11.06 -12.66 -22.06
N ILE A 385 11.23 -11.70 -22.98
CA ILE A 385 12.53 -11.28 -23.49
C ILE A 385 12.66 -9.78 -23.24
N PHE A 386 13.64 -9.40 -22.44
CA PHE A 386 13.98 -8.02 -22.16
C PHE A 386 15.19 -7.62 -23.00
N THR A 387 15.07 -6.51 -23.72
CA THR A 387 16.16 -5.89 -24.48
C THR A 387 16.42 -4.51 -23.89
N TYR A 388 17.54 -4.35 -23.22
CA TYR A 388 17.90 -3.13 -22.50
C TYR A 388 18.45 -2.05 -23.43
N ALA A 389 18.51 -0.81 -22.95
CA ALA A 389 19.03 0.32 -23.71
C ALA A 389 20.50 0.15 -24.15
N ASP A 390 21.29 -0.63 -23.41
CA ASP A 390 22.69 -0.97 -23.73
C ASP A 390 22.85 -2.14 -24.73
N GLY A 391 21.73 -2.72 -25.19
CA GLY A 391 21.70 -3.86 -26.10
C GLY A 391 21.81 -5.23 -25.43
N LYS A 392 21.96 -5.31 -24.09
CA LYS A 392 21.89 -6.58 -23.36
C LYS A 392 20.50 -7.21 -23.57
N VAL A 393 20.45 -8.54 -23.59
CA VAL A 393 19.21 -9.31 -23.70
C VAL A 393 19.14 -10.34 -22.59
N ASP A 394 18.09 -10.26 -21.78
CA ASP A 394 17.75 -11.28 -20.79
C ASP A 394 16.48 -12.03 -21.22
N ARG A 395 16.40 -13.31 -20.87
CA ARG A 395 15.30 -14.21 -21.20
C ARG A 395 14.91 -14.99 -19.97
N PHE A 396 13.61 -15.06 -19.71
CA PHE A 396 13.07 -15.77 -18.56
C PHE A 396 11.87 -16.61 -18.97
N VAL A 397 11.59 -17.65 -18.21
CA VAL A 397 10.28 -18.30 -18.26
C VAL A 397 9.20 -17.27 -17.95
N PHE A 398 8.14 -17.27 -18.74
CA PHE A 398 6.93 -16.48 -18.54
C PHE A 398 5.73 -17.41 -18.40
N ALA A 399 5.04 -17.32 -17.27
CA ALA A 399 3.80 -18.05 -17.04
C ALA A 399 2.75 -17.17 -16.38
N VAL A 400 1.50 -17.40 -16.76
CA VAL A 400 0.33 -16.81 -16.10
C VAL A 400 -0.42 -17.98 -15.46
N PRO A 401 -0.28 -18.17 -14.13
CA PRO A 401 -1.00 -19.23 -13.44
C PRO A 401 -2.52 -19.04 -13.56
N PRO A 402 -3.30 -20.14 -13.58
CA PRO A 402 -4.75 -20.08 -13.49
C PRO A 402 -5.17 -19.30 -12.24
N GLN A 403 -6.09 -18.35 -12.41
CA GLN A 403 -6.66 -17.60 -11.29
C GLN A 403 -7.64 -18.48 -10.54
N ARG A 404 -7.47 -18.59 -9.22
CA ARG A 404 -8.41 -19.27 -8.31
C ARG A 404 -9.14 -18.22 -7.46
N ASP A 405 -10.35 -18.55 -7.04
CA ASP A 405 -11.15 -17.66 -6.17
C ASP A 405 -10.36 -17.29 -4.90
N GLY A 406 -10.11 -15.99 -4.71
CA GLY A 406 -9.38 -15.46 -3.56
C GLY A 406 -7.85 -15.43 -3.70
N GLU A 407 -7.27 -15.93 -4.80
CA GLU A 407 -5.83 -15.73 -5.10
C GLU A 407 -5.61 -14.36 -5.78
N SER A 408 -4.58 -13.62 -5.34
CA SER A 408 -4.17 -12.38 -6.02
C SER A 408 -3.59 -12.68 -7.39
N PHE A 409 -3.95 -11.87 -8.38
CA PHE A 409 -3.36 -11.98 -9.72
C PHE A 409 -1.83 -11.79 -9.67
N TYR A 410 -1.11 -12.66 -10.37
CA TYR A 410 0.32 -12.52 -10.57
C TYR A 410 0.76 -13.15 -11.89
N VAL A 411 1.91 -12.70 -12.37
CA VAL A 411 2.66 -13.36 -13.45
C VAL A 411 3.94 -13.93 -12.88
N GLN A 412 4.38 -15.07 -13.40
CA GLN A 412 5.67 -15.66 -13.07
C GLN A 412 6.69 -15.23 -14.13
N ILE A 413 7.78 -14.59 -13.70
CA ILE A 413 8.93 -14.24 -14.54
C ILE A 413 10.17 -14.89 -13.92
N GLY A 414 10.66 -15.94 -14.57
CA GLY A 414 11.71 -16.79 -14.04
C GLY A 414 11.35 -17.33 -12.65
N ASN A 415 12.26 -17.17 -11.68
CA ASN A 415 12.03 -17.60 -10.30
C ASN A 415 11.30 -16.56 -9.43
N GLN A 416 10.63 -15.56 -10.00
CA GLN A 416 9.90 -14.56 -9.23
C GLN A 416 8.44 -14.40 -9.65
N SER A 417 7.60 -14.18 -8.65
CA SER A 417 6.18 -13.85 -8.83
C SER A 417 5.99 -12.36 -8.72
N PHE A 418 5.36 -11.80 -9.74
CA PHE A 418 5.11 -10.38 -9.91
C PHE A 418 3.61 -10.14 -9.80
N HIS A 419 3.20 -9.51 -8.70
CA HIS A 419 1.81 -9.14 -8.41
C HIS A 419 1.49 -7.78 -8.98
N ILE A 420 0.23 -7.56 -9.34
CA ILE A 420 -0.25 -6.23 -9.71
C ILE A 420 -1.07 -5.65 -8.56
N GLU A 421 -0.80 -4.41 -8.18
CA GLU A 421 -1.71 -3.68 -7.30
C GLU A 421 -2.94 -3.30 -8.12
N MET A 422 -4.06 -3.97 -7.85
CA MET A 422 -5.36 -3.59 -8.40
C MET A 422 -5.93 -2.49 -7.49
N GLU A 423 -6.25 -1.33 -8.07
CA GLU A 423 -6.87 -0.18 -7.39
C GLU A 423 -8.30 -0.45 -6.89
#